data_AF-A0A1V4R5Z0-F1
#
_entry.id   AF-A0A1V4R5Z0-F1
#
_cell.length_a   1.000
_cell.length_b   1.000
_cell.length_c   1.000
_cell.angle_alpha   90.00
_cell.angle_beta   90.00
_cell.angle_gamma   90.00
#
_symmetry.space_group_name_H-M   'P 1'
#
loop_
_entity.id
_entity.type
_entity.pdbx_description
1 polymer ?
#
loop_
_entity_poly.entity_id
_entity_poly.type
_entity_poly.pdbx_seq_one_letter_code
_entity_poly.pdbx_strand_id
1 'polypeptide(L)'
;MERITMMIILGIIIVIGLIIAIMSANARKKEGRKPNYKAFFIIGITWIPIGIATQNYVFTVAGLAFIILGFTKKKEWKDQPKWKDLSPAEKKMKLTLIIFLSLILILGVVFYFIAGN
;
A
#
# COMPACT_ATOMS: atom_id res chain seq x y z
N MET A 1 -20.48 -7.28 -19.66
CA MET A 1 -19.03 -7.24 -19.98
C MET A 1 -18.26 -6.32 -19.04
N GLU A 2 -18.73 -5.10 -18.76
CA GLU A 2 -18.02 -4.12 -17.91
C GLU A 2 -17.65 -4.60 -16.51
N ARG A 3 -18.55 -5.32 -15.81
CA ARG A 3 -18.26 -5.86 -14.47
C ARG A 3 -17.12 -6.88 -14.47
N ILE A 4 -17.07 -7.73 -15.50
CA ILE A 4 -16.02 -8.76 -15.64
C ILE A 4 -14.69 -8.09 -15.97
N THR A 5 -14.69 -7.12 -16.89
CA THR A 5 -13.50 -6.33 -17.23
C THR A 5 -12.96 -5.56 -16.02
N MET A 6 -13.85 -4.93 -15.24
CA MET A 6 -13.46 -4.21 -14.03
C MET A 6 -12.89 -5.16 -12.96
N MET A 7 -13.48 -6.34 -12.76
CA MET A 7 -12.95 -7.36 -11.83
C MET A 7 -11.58 -7.90 -12.28
N ILE A 8 -11.36 -8.09 -13.58
CA ILE A 8 -10.06 -8.51 -14.13
C ILE A 8 -9.00 -7.43 -13.89
N ILE A 9 -9.31 -6.16 -14.17
CA ILE A 9 -8.40 -5.04 -13.93
C ILE A 9 -8.04 -4.92 -12.44
N LEU A 10 -9.04 -5.01 -11.56
CA LEU A 10 -8.82 -4.97 -10.11
C LEU A 10 -7.95 -6.14 -9.64
N GLY A 11 -8.20 -7.34 -10.16
CA GLY A 11 -7.41 -8.54 -9.89
C GLY A 11 -5.95 -8.38 -10.31
N ILE A 12 -5.69 -7.85 -11.50
CA ILE A 12 -4.33 -7.60 -12.01
C ILE A 12 -3.60 -6.59 -11.12
N ILE A 13 -4.26 -5.49 -10.72
CA ILE A 13 -3.66 -4.48 -9.84
C ILE A 13 -3.30 -5.09 -8.47
N ILE A 14 -4.19 -5.89 -7.90
CA ILE A 14 -3.96 -6.58 -6.62
C ILE A 14 -2.78 -7.54 -6.74
N VAL A 15 -2.72 -8.36 -7.80
CA VAL A 15 -1.63 -9.31 -8.04
C VAL A 15 -0.30 -8.61 -8.24
N ILE A 16 -0.24 -7.53 -9.03
CA ILE A 16 0.98 -6.75 -9.21
C ILE A 16 1.42 -6.11 -7.89
N GLY A 17 0.48 -5.53 -7.13
CA GLY A 17 0.74 -4.99 -5.80
C GLY A 17 1.32 -6.04 -4.84
N LEU A 18 0.76 -7.24 -4.84
CA LEU A 18 1.25 -8.40 -4.07
C LEU A 18 2.65 -8.83 -4.49
N ILE A 19 2.91 -8.95 -5.79
CA ILE A 19 4.23 -9.33 -6.33
C ILE A 19 5.28 -8.31 -5.86
N ILE A 20 4.99 -7.02 -5.99
CA ILE A 20 5.94 -5.97 -5.58
C ILE A 20 6.13 -5.97 -4.06
N ALA A 21 5.05 -6.19 -3.29
CA ALA A 21 5.14 -6.31 -1.83
C ALA A 21 6.00 -7.50 -1.41
N ILE A 22 5.85 -8.66 -2.05
CA ILE A 22 6.64 -9.88 -1.81
C ILE A 22 8.11 -9.66 -2.19
N MET A 23 8.39 -9.09 -3.36
CA MET A 23 9.75 -8.75 -3.79
C MET A 23 10.42 -7.79 -2.80
N SER A 24 9.68 -6.78 -2.35
CA SER A 24 10.15 -5.82 -1.35
C SER A 24 10.39 -6.47 0.01
N ALA A 25 9.53 -7.40 0.44
CA ALA A 25 9.68 -8.13 1.70
C ALA A 25 10.91 -9.04 1.67
N ASN A 26 11.14 -9.75 0.56
CA ASN A 26 12.29 -10.63 0.37
C ASN A 26 13.61 -9.85 0.32
N ALA A 27 13.64 -8.69 -0.36
CA ALA A 27 14.79 -7.80 -0.37
C ALA A 27 15.10 -7.29 1.05
N ARG A 28 14.08 -6.88 1.82
CA ARG A 28 14.23 -6.40 3.20
C ARG A 28 14.70 -7.49 4.17
N LYS A 29 14.25 -8.73 3.98
CA LYS A 29 14.67 -9.87 4.80
C LYS A 29 16.16 -10.18 4.62
N LYS A 30 16.69 -10.05 3.40
CA LYS A 30 18.14 -10.19 3.12
C LYS A 30 18.99 -9.10 3.77
N GLU A 31 18.45 -7.89 3.92
CA GLU A 31 19.13 -6.76 4.58
C GLU A 31 18.95 -6.71 6.11
N GLY A 32 18.24 -7.67 6.73
CA GLY A 32 17.95 -7.65 8.17
C GLY A 32 17.05 -6.47 8.60
N ARG A 33 16.33 -5.87 7.66
CA ARG A 33 15.64 -4.60 7.85
C ARG A 33 14.31 -4.80 8.57
N LYS A 34 14.15 -4.15 9.73
CA LYS A 34 12.94 -4.26 10.54
C LYS A 34 11.69 -3.77 9.78
N PRO A 35 10.51 -4.38 10.03
CA PRO A 35 9.25 -3.89 9.48
C PRO A 35 8.99 -2.42 9.82
N ASN A 36 8.33 -1.70 8.90
CA ASN A 36 7.98 -0.32 9.15
C ASN A 36 6.65 -0.23 9.91
N TYR A 37 6.73 -0.32 11.24
CA TYR A 37 5.56 -0.23 12.11
C TYR A 37 4.84 1.13 12.04
N LYS A 38 5.56 2.19 11.71
CA LYS A 38 4.95 3.50 11.43
C LYS A 38 4.07 3.44 10.18
N ALA A 39 4.49 2.70 9.15
CA ALA A 39 3.67 2.51 7.95
C ALA A 39 2.40 1.71 8.26
N PHE A 40 2.46 0.67 9.08
CA PHE A 40 1.25 -0.06 9.51
C PHE A 40 0.26 0.87 10.23
N PHE A 41 0.73 1.72 11.13
CA PHE A 41 -0.14 2.69 11.80
C PHE A 41 -0.83 3.65 10.80
N ILE A 42 -0.07 4.18 9.83
CA ILE A 42 -0.61 5.08 8.79
C ILE A 42 -1.64 4.34 7.92
N ILE A 43 -1.35 3.13 7.47
CA ILE A 43 -2.28 2.29 6.69
C ILE A 43 -3.56 2.04 7.50
N GLY A 44 -3.43 1.76 8.80
CA GLY A 44 -4.57 1.54 9.66
C GLY A 44 -5.50 2.76 9.73
N ILE A 45 -4.94 3.96 9.91
CA ILE A 45 -5.71 5.21 9.92
C ILE A 45 -6.38 5.48 8.57
N THR A 46 -5.74 5.15 7.44
CA THR A 46 -6.35 5.38 6.13
C THR A 46 -7.44 4.37 5.79
N TRP A 47 -7.34 3.13 6.27
CA TRP A 47 -8.30 2.06 5.95
C TRP A 47 -9.62 2.16 6.72
N ILE A 48 -9.62 2.72 7.93
CA ILE A 48 -10.85 2.87 8.73
C ILE A 48 -11.90 3.74 8.02
N PRO A 49 -11.59 4.98 7.55
CA PRO A 49 -12.55 5.79 6.81
C PRO A 49 -13.03 5.12 5.53
N ILE A 50 -12.15 4.40 4.82
CA ILE A 50 -12.51 3.66 3.60
C ILE A 50 -13.54 2.57 3.92
N GLY A 51 -13.31 1.77 4.96
CA GLY A 51 -14.25 0.73 5.38
C GLY A 51 -15.61 1.29 5.79
N ILE A 52 -15.63 2.42 6.51
CA ILE A 52 -16.88 3.10 6.90
C ILE A 52 -17.61 3.63 5.65
N ALA A 53 -16.92 4.36 4.77
CA ALA A 53 -17.51 4.96 3.58
C ALA A 53 -18.04 3.92 2.57
N THR A 54 -17.42 2.75 2.52
CA THR A 54 -17.81 1.65 1.62
C THR A 54 -18.71 0.59 2.29
N GLN A 55 -19.10 0.81 3.55
CA GLN A 55 -19.80 -0.17 4.40
C GLN A 55 -19.14 -1.57 4.41
N ASN A 56 -17.82 -1.62 4.23
CA ASN A 56 -17.05 -2.84 4.21
C ASN A 56 -16.26 -2.99 5.51
N TYR A 57 -16.83 -3.75 6.44
CA TYR A 57 -16.25 -3.98 7.77
C TYR A 57 -14.89 -4.67 7.74
N VAL A 58 -14.54 -5.39 6.66
CA VAL A 58 -13.22 -6.01 6.52
C VAL A 58 -12.12 -4.95 6.54
N PHE A 59 -12.31 -3.84 5.82
CA PHE A 59 -11.35 -2.73 5.81
C PHE A 59 -11.26 -2.04 7.17
N THR A 60 -12.39 -1.87 7.86
CA THR A 60 -12.42 -1.27 9.20
C THR A 60 -11.69 -2.14 10.23
N VAL A 61 -11.96 -3.44 10.26
CA VAL A 61 -11.32 -4.39 11.19
C VAL A 61 -9.83 -4.52 10.89
N ALA A 62 -9.45 -4.67 9.62
CA ALA A 62 -8.05 -4.69 9.21
C ALA A 62 -7.33 -3.39 9.55
N GLY A 63 -7.98 -2.24 9.34
CA GLY A 63 -7.48 -0.93 9.70
C GLY A 63 -7.19 -0.83 11.19
N LEU A 64 -8.13 -1.26 12.03
CA LEU A 64 -7.96 -1.29 13.48
C LEU A 64 -6.80 -2.21 13.91
N ALA A 65 -6.69 -3.40 13.32
CA ALA A 65 -5.57 -4.31 13.58
C ALA A 65 -4.21 -3.67 13.23
N PHE A 66 -4.11 -2.97 12.09
CA PHE A 66 -2.90 -2.27 11.70
C PHE A 66 -2.56 -1.07 12.60
N ILE A 67 -3.56 -0.34 13.10
CA ILE A 67 -3.36 0.70 14.12
C ILE A 67 -2.74 0.08 15.37
N ILE A 68 -3.33 -0.99 15.90
CA ILE A 68 -2.86 -1.65 17.13
C ILE A 68 -1.43 -2.15 16.94
N LEU A 69 -1.15 -2.85 15.84
CA LEU A 69 0.19 -3.36 15.51
C LEU A 69 1.22 -2.23 15.38
N GLY A 70 0.87 -1.16 14.66
CA GLY A 70 1.75 -0.02 14.45
C GLY A 70 2.01 0.78 15.73
N PHE A 71 0.99 0.95 16.57
CA PHE A 71 1.07 1.72 17.81
C PHE A 71 1.81 0.98 18.92
N THR A 72 1.62 -0.33 19.07
CA THR A 72 2.35 -1.15 20.05
C THR A 72 3.87 -1.08 19.84
N LYS A 73 4.29 -0.86 18.59
CA LYS A 73 5.68 -0.78 18.15
C LYS A 73 6.15 0.67 17.94
N LYS A 74 5.48 1.65 18.56
CA LYS A 74 5.78 3.09 18.44
C LYS A 74 7.24 3.46 18.72
N LYS A 75 7.92 2.75 19.62
CA LYS A 75 9.34 2.99 19.94
C LYS A 75 10.23 2.80 18.70
N GLU A 76 9.89 1.85 17.84
CA GLU A 76 10.64 1.48 16.62
C GLU A 76 10.35 2.40 15.43
N TRP A 77 9.49 3.42 15.60
CA TRP A 77 9.21 4.40 14.55
C TRP A 77 10.41 5.30 14.24
N LYS A 78 11.30 5.49 15.23
CA LYS A 78 12.51 6.31 15.10
C LYS A 78 13.63 5.59 14.35
N ASP A 79 13.61 4.26 14.39
CA ASP A 79 14.61 3.39 13.76
C ASP A 79 14.35 3.18 12.25
N GLN A 80 13.37 3.89 11.70
CA GLN A 80 13.02 3.78 10.29
C GLN A 80 14.01 4.58 9.44
N PRO A 81 14.65 3.95 8.44
CA PRO A 81 15.62 4.61 7.58
C PRO A 81 14.98 5.77 6.82
N LYS A 82 15.60 6.93 6.89
CA LYS A 82 15.12 8.13 6.21
C LYS A 82 15.45 8.03 4.73
N TRP A 83 14.78 8.83 3.91
CA TRP A 83 15.06 8.86 2.46
C TRP A 83 16.54 9.10 2.14
N LYS A 84 17.21 9.94 2.93
CA LYS A 84 18.64 10.25 2.77
C LYS A 84 19.53 9.01 2.95
N ASP A 85 19.14 8.12 3.86
CA ASP A 85 19.90 6.93 4.26
C ASP A 85 19.70 5.74 3.30
N LEU A 86 18.86 5.89 2.28
CA LEU A 86 18.60 4.84 1.28
C LEU A 86 19.68 4.81 0.21
N SER A 87 20.03 3.61 -0.24
CA SER A 87 20.93 3.44 -1.39
C SER A 87 20.27 3.97 -2.69
N PRO A 88 21.06 4.31 -3.72
CA PRO A 88 20.51 4.75 -5.01
C PRO A 88 19.53 3.76 -5.64
N ALA A 89 19.81 2.45 -5.51
CA ALA A 89 18.93 1.39 -6.01
C ALA A 89 17.58 1.36 -5.27
N GLU A 90 17.60 1.54 -3.95
CA GLU A 90 16.38 1.60 -3.15
C GLU A 90 15.54 2.85 -3.41
N LYS A 91 16.20 4.00 -3.57
CA LYS A 91 15.54 5.26 -3.96
C LYS A 91 14.86 5.09 -5.31
N LYS A 92 15.56 4.52 -6.29
CA LYS A 92 15.00 4.24 -7.62
C LYS A 92 13.81 3.30 -7.51
N MET A 93 13.92 2.18 -6.80
CA MET A 93 12.81 1.24 -6.61
C MET A 93 11.59 1.90 -5.93
N LYS A 94 11.78 2.65 -4.84
CA LYS A 94 10.68 3.35 -4.16
C LYS A 94 10.05 4.42 -5.05
N LEU A 95 10.87 5.15 -5.82
CA LEU A 95 10.37 6.15 -6.74
C LEU A 95 9.58 5.52 -7.89
N THR A 96 10.09 4.43 -8.47
CA THR A 96 9.37 3.65 -9.49
C THR A 96 8.05 3.13 -8.94
N LEU A 97 8.03 2.63 -7.70
CA LEU A 97 6.79 2.20 -7.04
C LEU A 97 5.80 3.37 -6.89
N ILE A 98 6.25 4.52 -6.39
CA ILE A 98 5.39 5.70 -6.20
C ILE A 98 4.82 6.15 -7.55
N ILE A 99 5.66 6.28 -8.58
CA ILE A 99 5.22 6.68 -9.93
C ILE A 99 4.21 5.67 -10.47
N PHE A 100 4.50 4.38 -10.38
CA PHE A 100 3.64 3.32 -10.88
C PHE A 100 2.26 3.32 -10.18
N LEU A 101 2.24 3.40 -8.84
CA LEU A 101 0.99 3.47 -8.07
C LEU A 101 0.20 4.74 -8.35
N SER A 102 0.88 5.89 -8.50
CA SER A 102 0.23 7.16 -8.87
C SER A 102 -0.37 7.09 -10.27
N LEU A 103 0.32 6.48 -11.24
CA LEU A 103 -0.21 6.28 -12.59
C LEU A 103 -1.44 5.37 -12.58
N ILE A 104 -1.40 4.26 -11.83
CA ILE A 104 -2.57 3.39 -11.67
C ILE A 104 -3.75 4.15 -11.06
N LEU A 105 -3.51 4.95 -10.03
CA LEU A 105 -4.56 5.75 -9.39
C LEU A 105 -5.19 6.74 -10.39
N ILE A 106 -4.36 7.48 -11.14
CA ILE A 106 -4.83 8.44 -12.14
C ILE A 106 -5.64 7.73 -13.22
N LEU A 107 -5.12 6.61 -13.76
CA LEU A 107 -5.82 5.83 -14.78
C LEU A 107 -7.16 5.29 -14.25
N GLY A 108 -7.20 4.81 -13.01
CA GLY A 108 -8.43 4.36 -12.37
C GLY A 108 -9.47 5.48 -12.23
N VAL A 109 -9.04 6.68 -11.81
CA VAL A 109 -9.91 7.85 -11.70
C VAL A 109 -10.42 8.30 -13.07
N VAL A 110 -9.53 8.41 -14.07
CA VAL A 110 -9.91 8.78 -15.45
C VAL A 110 -10.90 7.77 -16.02
N PHE A 111 -10.65 6.48 -15.85
CA PHE A 111 -11.55 5.42 -16.29
C PHE A 111 -12.91 5.52 -15.59
N TYR A 112 -12.96 5.78 -14.29
CA TYR A 112 -14.21 5.97 -13.55
C TYR A 112 -15.06 7.12 -14.13
N PHE A 113 -14.43 8.24 -14.49
CA PHE A 113 -15.14 9.38 -15.09
C PHE A 113 -15.56 9.16 -16.54
N ILE A 114 -14.78 8.42 -17.33
CA ILE A 114 -15.11 8.13 -18.74
C ILE A 114 -16.16 7.03 -18.85
N ALA A 115 -16.06 5.97 -18.06
CA ALA A 115 -16.97 4.83 -18.11
C ALA A 115 -18.25 5.03 -17.29
N GLY A 116 -18.27 6.02 -16.38
CA GLY A 116 -19.45 6.41 -15.61
C GLY A 116 -20.35 7.43 -16.30
N ASN A 117 -20.02 7.84 -17.53
CA ASN A 117 -20.73 8.81 -18.35
C ASN A 117 -21.16 8.15 -19.67
#